data_AF-A0A8T0IL49-F1
#
_entry.id   AF-A0A8T0IL49-F1
#
_cell.length_a   1.000
_cell.length_b   1.000
_cell.length_c   1.000
_cell.angle_alpha   90.00
_cell.angle_beta   90.00
_cell.angle_gamma   90.00
#
_symmetry.space_group_name_H-M   'P 1'
#
loop_
_entity.id
_entity.type
_entity.pdbx_description
1 polymer ?
#
loop_
_entity_poly.entity_id
_entity_poly.type
_entity_poly.pdbx_seq_one_letter_code
_entity_poly.pdbx_strand_id
1 'polypeptide(L)'
;MFLSAAVKLDRPPAKCVVFEDDPRGVPAAHNCTMKAVALIGSHPAYELTQADLAVSGFSDLSVMNLRRLFANKGAEFMDLQKQADPKKLVKRRLMMDTWF
;
A
#
# COMPACT_ATOMS: atom_id res chain seq x y z
N MET A 1 2.47 -19.12 -7.64
CA MET A 1 2.04 -18.89 -9.04
C MET A 1 2.30 -17.45 -9.51
N PHE A 2 2.00 -16.43 -8.70
CA PHE A 2 2.02 -15.02 -9.14
C PHE A 2 3.38 -14.51 -9.61
N LEU A 3 4.47 -14.77 -8.88
CA LEU A 3 5.80 -14.29 -9.27
C LEU A 3 6.22 -14.79 -10.66
N SER A 4 5.93 -16.06 -10.97
CA SER A 4 6.19 -16.62 -12.30
C SER A 4 5.38 -15.94 -13.41
N ALA A 5 4.15 -15.51 -13.11
CA ALA A 5 3.33 -14.74 -14.06
C ALA A 5 3.94 -13.35 -14.33
N ALA A 6 4.40 -12.65 -13.29
CA ALA A 6 5.07 -11.36 -13.46
C ALA A 6 6.36 -11.46 -14.29
N VAL A 7 7.16 -12.52 -14.08
CA VAL A 7 8.35 -12.80 -14.89
C VAL A 7 7.99 -13.04 -16.36
N LYS A 8 6.94 -13.83 -16.64
CA LYS A 8 6.47 -14.08 -18.01
C LYS A 8 5.94 -12.81 -18.70
N LEU A 9 5.38 -11.88 -17.93
CA LEU A 9 4.89 -10.60 -18.43
C LEU A 9 5.98 -9.53 -18.56
N ASP A 10 7.22 -9.84 -18.20
CA ASP A 10 8.34 -8.90 -18.14
C ASP A 10 7.99 -7.62 -17.35
N ARG A 11 7.30 -7.81 -16.20
CA ARG A 11 6.88 -6.71 -15.33
C ARG A 11 7.32 -6.94 -13.89
N PRO A 12 7.74 -5.87 -13.19
CA PRO A 12 8.07 -6.00 -11.78
C PRO A 12 6.80 -6.34 -10.98
N PRO A 13 6.86 -7.28 -10.01
CA PRO A 13 5.72 -7.64 -9.17
C PRO A 13 5.07 -6.44 -8.48
N ALA A 14 5.89 -5.46 -8.08
CA ALA A 14 5.45 -4.21 -7.47
C ALA A 14 4.52 -3.33 -8.34
N LYS A 15 4.38 -3.63 -9.64
CA LYS A 15 3.47 -2.98 -10.60
C LYS A 15 2.40 -3.92 -11.14
N CYS A 16 2.26 -5.11 -10.58
CA CYS A 16 1.24 -6.08 -10.97
C CYS A 16 0.04 -6.00 -10.02
N VAL A 17 -1.16 -6.26 -10.58
CA VAL A 17 -2.40 -6.41 -9.84
C VAL A 17 -2.90 -7.82 -10.06
N VAL A 18 -3.26 -8.50 -8.98
CA VAL A 18 -3.88 -9.82 -8.99
C VAL A 18 -5.37 -9.65 -8.75
N PHE A 19 -6.19 -10.34 -9.54
CA PHE A 19 -7.64 -10.43 -9.32
C PHE A 19 -7.95 -11.79 -8.72
N GLU A 20 -8.55 -11.80 -7.54
CA GLU A 20 -8.88 -13.01 -6.78
C GLU A 20 -10.31 -12.94 -6.26
N ASP A 21 -10.93 -14.09 -6.06
CA ASP A 21 -12.23 -14.22 -5.39
C ASP A 21 -12.11 -15.00 -4.07
N ASP A 22 -10.95 -15.63 -3.80
CA ASP A 22 -10.65 -16.37 -2.58
C ASP A 22 -9.83 -15.54 -1.57
N PRO A 23 -10.21 -15.51 -0.28
CA PRO A 23 -9.50 -14.76 0.76
C PRO A 23 -8.06 -15.22 1.00
N ARG A 24 -7.70 -16.44 0.61
CA ARG A 24 -6.32 -16.99 0.71
C ARG A 24 -5.44 -16.51 -0.45
N GLY A 25 -6.03 -16.17 -1.60
CA GLY A 25 -5.31 -15.66 -2.77
C GLY A 25 -4.75 -14.25 -2.52
N VAL A 26 -5.47 -13.44 -1.75
CA VAL A 26 -5.10 -12.05 -1.44
C VAL A 26 -3.78 -11.94 -0.66
N PRO A 27 -3.56 -12.62 0.49
CA PRO A 27 -2.26 -12.62 1.17
C PRO A 27 -1.14 -13.18 0.29
N ALA A 28 -1.43 -14.18 -0.55
CA ALA A 28 -0.43 -14.75 -1.44
C ALA A 28 0.03 -13.74 -2.52
N ALA A 29 -0.86 -12.86 -2.99
CA ALA A 29 -0.50 -11.75 -3.87
C ALA A 29 0.38 -10.71 -3.16
N HIS A 30 0.02 -10.35 -1.92
CA HIS A 30 0.79 -9.41 -1.10
C HIS A 30 2.19 -9.93 -0.74
N ASN A 31 2.32 -11.23 -0.47
CA ASN A 31 3.61 -11.89 -0.25
C ASN A 31 4.53 -11.82 -1.50
N CYS A 32 3.95 -11.61 -2.69
CA CYS A 32 4.70 -11.37 -3.92
C CYS A 32 4.94 -9.87 -4.22
N THR A 33 4.67 -8.98 -3.26
CA THR A 33 4.76 -7.51 -3.42
C THR A 33 3.79 -6.96 -4.48
N MET A 34 2.73 -7.70 -4.81
CA MET A 34 1.70 -7.29 -5.77
C MET A 34 0.52 -6.63 -5.06
N LYS A 35 -0.32 -5.90 -5.80
CA LYS A 35 -1.62 -5.41 -5.32
C LYS A 35 -2.73 -6.43 -5.63
N ALA A 36 -3.77 -6.46 -4.82
CA ALA A 36 -4.87 -7.42 -4.96
C ALA A 36 -6.22 -6.71 -5.07
N VAL A 37 -7.00 -7.09 -6.08
CA VAL A 37 -8.40 -6.70 -6.24
C VAL A 37 -9.26 -7.94 -6.02
N ALA A 38 -10.13 -7.89 -5.01
CA ALA A 38 -11.03 -8.99 -4.69
C ALA A 38 -12.39 -8.83 -5.39
N LEU A 39 -12.89 -9.93 -5.95
CA LEU A 39 -14.23 -10.01 -6.52
C LEU A 39 -15.19 -10.59 -5.47
N ILE A 40 -16.18 -9.80 -5.07
CA ILE A 40 -17.23 -10.23 -4.15
C ILE A 40 -18.18 -11.13 -4.93
N GLY A 41 -18.16 -12.42 -4.61
CA GLY A 41 -18.95 -13.43 -5.29
C GLY A 41 -19.14 -14.63 -4.38
N SER A 42 -18.31 -15.65 -4.55
CA SER A 42 -18.32 -16.87 -3.72
C SER A 42 -18.06 -16.59 -2.25
N HIS A 43 -17.18 -15.61 -1.96
CA HIS A 43 -16.88 -15.17 -0.60
C HIS A 43 -17.52 -13.80 -0.32
N PRO A 44 -18.10 -13.63 0.88
CA PRO A 44 -18.68 -12.36 1.28
C PRO A 44 -17.58 -11.32 1.53
N ALA A 45 -17.93 -10.04 1.36
CA ALA A 45 -16.99 -8.93 1.41
C ALA A 45 -16.16 -8.85 2.72
N TYR A 46 -16.70 -9.33 3.85
CA TYR A 46 -16.00 -9.31 5.13
C TYR A 46 -14.80 -10.28 5.19
N GLU A 47 -14.78 -11.33 4.35
CA GLU A 47 -13.64 -12.26 4.24
C GLU A 47 -12.52 -11.68 3.35
N LEU A 48 -12.87 -10.73 2.48
CA LEU A 48 -11.99 -10.13 1.48
C LEU A 48 -11.34 -8.82 1.97
N THR A 49 -11.40 -8.55 3.27
CA THR A 49 -10.91 -7.30 3.90
C THR A 49 -9.43 -7.03 3.71
N GLN A 50 -8.64 -8.07 3.43
CA GLN A 50 -7.21 -7.93 3.17
C GLN A 50 -6.91 -7.39 1.76
N ALA A 51 -7.89 -7.32 0.85
CA ALA A 51 -7.65 -6.85 -0.51
C ALA A 51 -7.45 -5.33 -0.54
N ASP A 52 -6.64 -4.84 -1.48
CA ASP A 52 -6.47 -3.39 -1.65
C ASP A 52 -7.76 -2.73 -2.19
N LEU A 53 -8.60 -3.49 -2.88
CA LEU A 53 -9.92 -3.08 -3.34
C LEU A 53 -10.82 -4.31 -3.48
N ALA A 54 -12.05 -4.25 -2.97
CA ALA A 54 -13.07 -5.26 -3.21
C ALA A 54 -14.18 -4.67 -4.10
N VAL A 55 -14.56 -5.38 -5.16
CA VAL A 55 -15.61 -4.95 -6.10
C VAL A 55 -16.62 -6.07 -6.34
N SER A 56 -17.87 -5.71 -6.63
CA SER A 56 -18.91 -6.70 -6.90
C SER A 56 -18.84 -7.29 -8.32
N GLY A 57 -18.20 -6.56 -9.23
CA GLY A 57 -17.91 -7.03 -10.58
C GLY A 57 -16.93 -6.13 -11.32
N PHE A 58 -16.47 -6.57 -12.49
CA PHE A 58 -15.55 -5.80 -13.32
C PHE A 58 -16.16 -4.52 -13.90
N SER A 59 -17.49 -4.41 -13.96
CA SER A 59 -18.20 -3.18 -14.35
C SER A 59 -17.94 -2.02 -13.40
N ASP A 60 -17.63 -2.31 -12.13
CA ASP A 60 -17.37 -1.30 -11.10
C ASP A 60 -15.90 -0.84 -11.10
N LEU A 61 -15.07 -1.47 -11.94
CA LEU A 61 -13.65 -1.22 -12.01
C LEU A 61 -13.33 -0.25 -13.15
N SER A 62 -12.66 0.85 -12.80
CA SER A 62 -12.10 1.78 -13.77
C SER A 62 -10.58 1.73 -13.76
N VAL A 63 -9.96 2.20 -14.85
CA VAL A 63 -8.49 2.39 -14.92
C VAL A 63 -8.02 3.35 -13.81
N MET A 64 -8.84 4.32 -13.40
CA MET A 64 -8.51 5.21 -12.28
C MET A 64 -8.40 4.46 -10.96
N ASN A 65 -9.29 3.52 -10.68
CA ASN A 65 -9.25 2.70 -9.46
C ASN A 65 -7.92 1.93 -9.41
N LEU A 66 -7.53 1.30 -10.52
CA LEU A 66 -6.26 0.58 -10.62
C LEU A 66 -5.04 1.49 -10.42
N ARG A 67 -5.04 2.71 -11.00
CA ARG A 67 -3.94 3.67 -10.79
C ARG A 67 -3.84 4.11 -9.33
N ARG A 68 -4.97 4.28 -8.63
CA ARG A 68 -5.01 4.65 -7.20
C ARG A 68 -4.39 3.59 -6.30
N LEU A 69 -4.47 2.31 -6.66
CA LEU A 69 -3.80 1.23 -5.90
C LEU A 69 -2.29 1.45 -5.76
N PHE A 70 -1.66 2.15 -6.71
CA PHE A 70 -0.22 2.42 -6.72
C PHE A 70 0.14 3.86 -6.32
N ALA A 71 -0.84 4.77 -6.24
CA ALA A 71 -0.60 6.17 -5.92
C ALA A 71 -0.09 6.38 -4.49
N ASN A 72 -0.50 5.51 -3.56
CA ASN A 72 -0.16 5.64 -2.13
C ASN A 72 1.33 5.41 -1.82
N LYS A 73 2.10 4.76 -2.70
CA LYS A 73 3.56 4.63 -2.52
C LYS A 73 4.29 5.98 -2.58
N GLY A 74 3.73 6.97 -3.29
CA GLY A 74 4.27 8.33 -3.28
C GLY A 74 4.02 9.05 -1.96
N ALA A 75 2.92 8.74 -1.27
CA ALA A 75 2.59 9.31 0.04
C ALA A 75 3.45 8.69 1.16
N GLU A 76 3.63 7.36 1.18
CA GLU A 76 4.52 6.70 2.14
C GLU A 76 5.98 7.19 2.06
N PHE A 77 6.48 7.47 0.85
CA PHE A 77 7.83 8.04 0.66
C PHE A 77 7.92 9.50 1.16
N MET A 78 6.89 10.31 0.94
CA MET A 78 6.80 11.69 1.45
C MET A 78 6.67 11.72 2.99
N ASP A 79 5.97 10.74 3.58
CA ASP A 79 5.85 10.61 5.03
C ASP A 79 7.19 10.25 5.70
N LEU A 80 8.00 9.39 5.08
CA LEU A 80 9.36 9.10 5.54
C LEU A 80 10.27 10.34 5.49
N GLN A 81 10.15 11.18 4.44
CA GLN A 81 10.88 12.44 4.36
C GLN A 81 10.42 13.46 5.43
N LYS A 82 9.12 13.49 5.75
CA LYS A 82 8.56 14.35 6.80
C LYS A 82 9.03 13.94 8.21
N GLN A 83 9.32 12.66 8.42
CA GLN A 83 9.86 12.13 9.67
C GLN A 83 11.38 12.36 9.81
N ALA A 84 12.09 12.60 8.70
CA ALA A 84 13.55 12.72 8.66
C ALA A 84 14.08 14.16 8.84
N ASP A 85 13.34 15.05 9.50
CA ASP A 85 13.80 16.44 9.77
C ASP A 85 14.30 16.60 11.22
N PRO A 86 15.59 16.33 11.53
CA PRO A 86 16.17 16.47 12.87
C PRO A 86 16.50 17.94 13.23
N LYS A 87 15.64 18.91 12.89
CA LYS A 87 15.84 20.34 13.22
C LYS A 87 14.75 20.89 14.14
N LYS A 88 14.61 20.28 15.32
CA LYS A 88 14.14 20.96 16.54
C LYS A 88 15.00 20.61 17.76
N LEU A 89 16.31 20.56 17.57
CA LEU A 89 17.26 20.45 18.67
C LEU A 89 17.68 21.85 19.16
N VAL A 90 17.23 22.15 20.38
CA VAL A 90 17.85 23.01 21.41
C VAL A 90 17.70 24.54 21.27
N LYS A 91 16.68 25.09 21.95
CA LYS A 91 16.88 26.30 22.79
C LYS A 91 16.71 25.91 24.26
N ARG A 92 17.76 25.31 24.83
CA ARG A 92 17.99 25.39 26.27
C ARG A 92 19.04 26.47 26.50
N ARG A 93 18.63 27.58 27.10
CA ARG A 93 19.52 28.40 27.92
C ARG A 93 18.76 28.80 29.17
N LEU A 94 18.86 27.94 30.18
CA LEU A 94 18.58 28.28 31.58
C LEU A 94 19.92 28.60 32.22
N MET A 95 20.07 29.80 32.75
CA MET A 95 20.77 30.11 34.01
C MET A 95 20.71 31.62 34.22
N MET A 96 19.85 32.03 35.16
CA MET A 96 19.99 33.28 35.89
C MET A 96 20.84 32.93 37.11
N ASP A 97 22.08 33.39 37.16
CA ASP A 97 22.90 33.39 38.39
C ASP A 97 23.75 34.67 38.43
N THR A 98 23.14 35.71 39.02
CA THR A 98 23.62 36.61 40.10
C THR A 98 24.98 37.36 40.10
N TRP A 99 24.88 38.61 40.62
CA TRP A 99 25.86 39.57 41.21
C TRP A 99 26.71 40.50 40.31
N PHE A 100 26.29 41.78 40.23
CA PHE A 100 26.99 42.95 40.81
C PHE A 100 25.96 43.91 41.37
#